data_AF-A0A840J7T8-F1
#
_entry.id   AF-A0A840J7T8-F1
#
_cell.length_a   1.000
_cell.length_b   1.000
_cell.length_c   1.000
_cell.angle_alpha   90.00
_cell.angle_beta   90.00
_cell.angle_gamma   90.00
#
_symmetry.space_group_name_H-M   'P 1'
#
loop_
_entity.id
_entity.type
_entity.pdbx_description
1 polymer ?
#
loop_
_entity_poly.entity_id
_entity_poly.type
_entity_poly.pdbx_seq_one_letter_code
_entity_poly.pdbx_strand_id
1 'polypeptide(L)'
;MGDAEPSPPIWLLPEPPERSWGLGRIDIVNAAVRLADVGGADALTMRAVAKELGAGTPMSLYRYVYSKDGLVDLMLDLANAEVSTPEVPGADWRAELTTLALEMWEMTKRHPWFARLVHQRPPAGPHASRRSEFVLTTFDRLGQDLPSALGYTRLIEGYVTGQALQRAEERAMWQRDDFGSPDDAQQLAQSWFGDVVRDPGPYPLLGRVLEVVLAADSTWPAESPEDAQFELGLDCLLDGIAARLQ
;
A
#
# COMPACT_ATOMS: atom_id res chain seq x y z
N MET A 1 -30.80 16.42 0.56
CA MET A 1 -29.70 15.45 0.63
C MET A 1 -30.17 14.40 1.62
N GLY A 2 -30.56 13.21 1.17
CA GLY A 2 -31.16 12.21 2.07
C GLY A 2 -30.09 11.67 3.01
N ASP A 3 -30.39 11.66 4.31
CA ASP A 3 -29.63 10.94 5.33
C ASP A 3 -29.71 9.44 5.04
N ALA A 4 -28.85 8.96 4.14
CA ALA A 4 -28.59 7.54 4.04
C ALA A 4 -27.78 7.16 5.28
N GLU A 5 -28.36 6.34 6.16
CA GLU A 5 -27.60 5.75 7.26
C GLU A 5 -26.33 5.08 6.69
N PRO A 6 -25.16 5.29 7.32
CA PRO A 6 -23.94 4.66 6.87
C PRO A 6 -24.13 3.15 6.87
N SER A 7 -23.85 2.51 5.73
CA SER A 7 -23.92 1.05 5.64
C SER A 7 -22.98 0.44 6.69
N PRO A 8 -23.43 -0.57 7.44
CA PRO A 8 -22.59 -1.20 8.46
C PRO A 8 -21.32 -1.80 7.81
N PRO A 9 -20.18 -1.83 8.54
CA PRO A 9 -18.96 -2.46 8.04
C PRO A 9 -19.20 -3.88 7.54
N ILE A 10 -18.54 -4.27 6.45
CA ILE A 10 -18.67 -5.60 5.85
C ILE A 10 -18.41 -6.73 6.86
N TRP A 11 -17.57 -6.46 7.86
CA TRP A 11 -17.17 -7.36 8.94
C TRP A 11 -18.30 -7.75 9.90
N LEU A 12 -19.37 -6.94 9.96
CA LEU A 12 -20.55 -7.22 10.79
C LEU A 12 -21.65 -7.94 10.01
N LEU A 13 -21.47 -8.13 8.71
CA LEU A 13 -22.49 -8.69 7.83
C LEU A 13 -22.24 -10.18 7.56
N PRO A 14 -23.25 -11.06 7.78
CA PRO A 14 -23.07 -12.49 7.58
C PRO A 14 -22.75 -12.79 6.12
N GLU A 15 -21.92 -13.80 5.88
CA GLU A 15 -21.72 -14.30 4.53
C GLU A 15 -22.96 -15.08 4.05
N PRO A 16 -23.54 -14.75 2.90
CA PRO A 16 -24.56 -15.60 2.30
C PRO A 16 -23.97 -16.97 1.93
N PRO A 17 -24.73 -18.07 2.07
CA PRO A 17 -24.23 -19.40 1.72
C PRO A 17 -23.80 -19.48 0.25
N GLU A 18 -22.69 -20.19 0.02
CA GLU A 18 -22.17 -20.50 -1.31
C GLU A 18 -23.22 -21.24 -2.15
N ARG A 19 -23.26 -20.95 -3.45
CA ARG A 19 -24.10 -21.69 -4.40
C ARG A 19 -23.32 -22.83 -5.03
N SER A 20 -24.05 -23.87 -5.47
CA SER A 20 -23.55 -25.01 -6.26
C SER A 20 -22.86 -24.65 -7.59
N TRP A 21 -22.77 -23.37 -7.94
CA TRP A 21 -22.13 -22.85 -9.15
C TRP A 21 -20.81 -22.11 -8.89
N GLY A 22 -20.18 -22.30 -7.71
CA GLY A 22 -18.79 -21.89 -7.47
C GLY A 22 -18.56 -20.38 -7.38
N LEU A 23 -19.51 -19.63 -6.80
CA LEU A 23 -19.35 -18.20 -6.54
C LEU A 23 -19.53 -17.92 -5.04
N GLY A 24 -18.41 -17.92 -4.32
CA GLY A 24 -18.29 -17.47 -2.94
C GLY A 24 -17.80 -16.02 -2.85
N ARG A 25 -17.80 -15.44 -1.64
CA ARG A 25 -17.26 -14.09 -1.42
C ARG A 25 -15.78 -14.04 -1.78
N ILE A 26 -15.02 -15.06 -1.40
CA ILE A 26 -13.57 -15.12 -1.66
C ILE A 26 -13.25 -15.12 -3.17
N ASP A 27 -14.08 -15.76 -4.01
CA ASP A 27 -13.89 -15.75 -5.47
C ASP A 27 -14.05 -14.34 -6.04
N ILE A 28 -15.06 -13.61 -5.52
CA ILE A 28 -15.32 -12.22 -5.91
C ILE A 28 -14.14 -11.32 -5.54
N VAL A 29 -13.63 -11.47 -4.32
CA VAL A 29 -12.50 -10.68 -3.82
C VAL A 29 -11.24 -11.00 -4.62
N ASN A 30 -10.94 -12.29 -4.85
CA ASN A 30 -9.79 -12.71 -5.66
C ASN A 30 -9.84 -12.17 -7.09
N ALA A 31 -11.01 -12.16 -7.73
CA ALA A 31 -11.17 -11.57 -9.06
C ALA A 31 -10.95 -10.06 -9.05
N ALA A 32 -11.44 -9.37 -8.02
CA ALA A 32 -11.23 -7.94 -7.86
C ALA A 32 -9.76 -7.57 -7.62
N VAL A 33 -9.04 -8.37 -6.80
CA VAL A 33 -7.58 -8.22 -6.59
C VAL A 33 -6.83 -8.40 -7.90
N ARG A 34 -7.07 -9.48 -8.66
CA ARG A 34 -6.41 -9.69 -9.96
C ARG A 34 -6.63 -8.53 -10.94
N LEU A 35 -7.86 -8.00 -11.00
CA LEU A 35 -8.16 -6.84 -11.85
C LEU A 35 -7.37 -5.60 -11.41
N ALA A 36 -7.27 -5.37 -10.10
CA ALA A 36 -6.58 -4.22 -9.54
C ALA A 36 -5.04 -4.37 -9.62
N ASP A 37 -4.50 -5.58 -9.51
CA ASP A 37 -3.07 -5.85 -9.68
C ASP A 37 -2.59 -5.49 -11.09
N VAL A 38 -3.42 -5.76 -12.11
CA VAL A 38 -3.08 -5.47 -13.51
C VAL A 38 -3.41 -4.03 -13.91
N GLY A 39 -4.60 -3.54 -13.55
CA GLY A 39 -5.13 -2.26 -14.04
C GLY A 39 -5.13 -1.14 -13.01
N GLY A 40 -4.54 -1.36 -11.83
CA GLY A 40 -4.58 -0.43 -10.71
C GLY A 40 -5.98 -0.25 -10.11
N ALA A 41 -6.09 0.68 -9.16
CA ALA A 41 -7.35 0.99 -8.49
C ALA A 41 -8.47 1.46 -9.45
N ASP A 42 -8.09 2.07 -10.59
CA ASP A 42 -9.03 2.63 -11.56
C ASP A 42 -9.74 1.55 -12.40
N ALA A 43 -9.13 0.37 -12.56
CA ALA A 43 -9.77 -0.77 -13.21
C ALA A 43 -10.88 -1.41 -12.35
N LEU A 44 -10.94 -1.10 -11.06
CA LEU A 44 -11.88 -1.70 -10.12
C LEU A 44 -13.29 -1.13 -10.28
N THR A 45 -14.13 -1.87 -11.01
CA THR A 45 -15.57 -1.61 -11.09
C THR A 45 -16.37 -2.90 -10.87
N MET A 46 -17.55 -2.80 -10.25
CA MET A 46 -18.44 -3.96 -10.04
C MET A 46 -18.81 -4.66 -11.36
N ARG A 47 -18.84 -3.91 -12.47
CA ARG A 47 -19.06 -4.46 -13.80
C ARG A 47 -17.85 -5.25 -14.32
N ALA A 48 -16.64 -4.75 -14.13
CA ALA A 48 -15.42 -5.46 -14.49
C ALA A 48 -15.29 -6.77 -13.69
N VAL A 49 -15.53 -6.72 -12.37
CA VAL A 49 -15.50 -7.92 -11.50
C VAL A 49 -16.55 -8.95 -11.93
N ALA A 50 -17.77 -8.53 -12.25
CA ALA A 50 -18.80 -9.45 -12.72
C ALA A 50 -18.44 -10.10 -14.07
N LYS A 51 -17.85 -9.31 -14.98
CA LYS A 51 -17.37 -9.80 -16.28
C LYS A 51 -16.25 -10.83 -16.12
N GLU A 52 -15.28 -10.55 -15.25
CA GLU A 52 -14.15 -11.44 -14.93
C GLU A 52 -14.63 -12.80 -14.40
N LEU A 53 -15.67 -12.79 -13.57
CA LEU A 53 -16.26 -14.00 -12.98
C LEU A 53 -17.26 -14.72 -13.88
N GLY A 54 -17.54 -14.20 -15.08
CA GLY A 54 -18.63 -14.71 -15.93
C GLY A 54 -20.02 -14.56 -15.28
N ALA A 55 -20.15 -13.71 -14.25
CA ALA A 55 -21.42 -13.45 -13.57
C ALA A 55 -22.32 -12.57 -14.44
N GLY A 56 -23.53 -13.06 -14.77
CA GLY A 56 -24.41 -12.40 -15.73
C GLY A 56 -24.81 -10.96 -15.40
N THR A 57 -24.79 -10.54 -14.13
CA THR A 57 -25.04 -9.14 -13.74
C THR A 57 -24.20 -8.69 -12.53
N PRO A 58 -23.79 -7.40 -12.46
CA PRO A 58 -23.12 -6.84 -11.27
C PRO A 58 -23.97 -6.94 -10.00
N MET A 59 -25.29 -6.96 -10.13
CA MET A 59 -26.23 -7.05 -9.01
C MET A 59 -26.05 -8.33 -8.20
N SER A 60 -25.62 -9.43 -8.85
CA SER A 60 -25.36 -10.70 -8.18
C SER A 60 -24.21 -10.61 -7.17
N LEU A 61 -23.24 -9.72 -7.39
CA LEU A 61 -22.08 -9.55 -6.51
C LEU A 61 -22.43 -8.82 -5.22
N TYR A 62 -23.29 -7.79 -5.29
CA TYR A 62 -23.70 -7.01 -4.12
C TYR A 62 -24.36 -7.85 -3.02
N ARG A 63 -24.88 -9.04 -3.34
CA ARG A 63 -25.35 -9.96 -2.30
C ARG A 63 -24.25 -10.39 -1.32
N TYR A 64 -23.01 -10.53 -1.80
CA TYR A 64 -21.87 -11.05 -1.04
C TYR A 64 -21.02 -9.95 -0.39
N VAL A 65 -20.88 -8.82 -1.12
CA VAL A 65 -19.99 -7.71 -0.74
C VAL A 65 -20.74 -6.44 -0.35
N TYR A 66 -22.07 -6.42 -0.51
CA TYR A 66 -23.02 -5.34 -0.15
C TYR A 66 -22.84 -4.02 -0.91
N SER A 67 -21.62 -3.58 -1.14
CA SER A 67 -21.26 -2.35 -1.87
C SER A 67 -19.89 -2.50 -2.53
N LYS A 68 -19.54 -1.57 -3.44
CA LYS A 68 -18.15 -1.45 -3.95
C LYS A 68 -17.19 -1.24 -2.77
N ASP A 69 -17.65 -0.48 -1.80
CA ASP A 69 -16.96 -0.21 -0.56
C ASP A 69 -16.68 -1.51 0.21
N GLY A 70 -17.69 -2.32 0.54
CA GLY A 70 -17.46 -3.60 1.21
C GLY A 70 -16.53 -4.54 0.44
N LEU A 71 -16.53 -4.50 -0.90
CA LEU A 71 -15.53 -5.22 -1.70
C LEU A 71 -14.11 -4.70 -1.47
N VAL A 72 -13.90 -3.38 -1.45
CA VAL A 72 -12.58 -2.78 -1.17
C VAL A 72 -12.08 -3.15 0.22
N ASP A 73 -12.96 -3.19 1.24
CA ASP A 73 -12.57 -3.63 2.59
C ASP A 73 -12.04 -5.05 2.58
N LEU A 74 -12.75 -5.96 1.89
CA LEU A 74 -12.35 -7.36 1.76
C LEU A 74 -11.05 -7.51 0.97
N MET A 75 -10.83 -6.73 -0.08
CA MET A 75 -9.59 -6.74 -0.86
C MET A 75 -8.40 -6.29 0.00
N LEU A 76 -8.54 -5.18 0.73
CA LEU A 76 -7.50 -4.66 1.62
C LEU A 76 -7.12 -5.70 2.67
N ASP A 77 -8.11 -6.32 3.33
CA ASP A 77 -7.83 -7.33 4.34
C ASP A 77 -7.24 -8.62 3.77
N LEU A 78 -7.64 -9.03 2.56
CA LEU A 78 -7.03 -10.16 1.87
C LEU A 78 -5.55 -9.90 1.56
N ALA A 79 -5.20 -8.70 1.09
CA ALA A 79 -3.80 -8.34 0.88
C ALA A 79 -3.01 -8.31 2.20
N ASN A 80 -3.63 -7.83 3.29
CA ASN A 80 -3.03 -7.88 4.63
C ASN A 80 -2.82 -9.32 5.14
N ALA A 81 -3.57 -10.31 4.65
CA ALA A 81 -3.38 -11.71 5.01
C ALA A 81 -2.04 -12.29 4.54
N GLU A 82 -1.39 -11.64 3.57
CA GLU A 82 -0.08 -12.06 3.05
C GLU A 82 1.09 -11.59 3.91
N VAL A 83 0.83 -10.71 4.88
CA VAL A 83 1.82 -10.24 5.86
C VAL A 83 1.81 -11.21 7.04
N SER A 84 2.92 -11.90 7.26
CA SER A 84 3.08 -12.87 8.34
C SER A 84 3.21 -12.15 9.68
N THR A 85 2.08 -12.04 10.39
CA THR A 85 2.05 -11.44 11.72
C THR A 85 2.06 -12.53 12.79
N PRO A 86 3.12 -12.65 13.62
CA PRO A 86 3.14 -13.57 14.75
C PRO A 86 2.00 -13.29 15.73
N GLU A 87 1.53 -14.31 16.46
CA GLU A 87 0.49 -14.10 17.48
C GLU A 87 0.98 -13.29 18.68
N VAL A 88 2.28 -13.36 18.96
CA VAL A 88 2.90 -12.75 20.13
C VAL A 88 4.25 -12.13 19.74
N PRO A 89 4.53 -10.87 20.12
CA PRO A 89 5.85 -10.28 19.95
C PRO A 89 6.91 -11.03 20.76
N GLY A 90 8.09 -11.17 20.18
CA GLY A 90 9.31 -11.70 20.78
C GLY A 90 10.05 -10.66 21.60
N ALA A 91 11.34 -10.92 21.83
CA ALA A 91 12.19 -10.07 22.67
C ALA A 91 12.86 -8.92 21.89
N ASP A 92 13.11 -9.12 20.59
CA ASP A 92 13.75 -8.11 19.73
C ASP A 92 12.69 -7.35 18.94
N TRP A 93 12.10 -6.36 19.60
CA TRP A 93 11.05 -5.52 19.03
C TRP A 93 11.48 -4.85 17.71
N ARG A 94 12.76 -4.50 17.59
CA ARG A 94 13.26 -3.80 16.40
C ARG A 94 13.26 -4.77 15.22
N ALA A 95 13.86 -5.94 15.38
CA ALA A 95 13.91 -6.95 14.33
C ALA A 95 12.50 -7.37 13.86
N GLU A 96 11.55 -7.46 14.78
CA GLU A 96 10.16 -7.81 14.46
C GLU A 96 9.44 -6.72 13.68
N LEU A 97 9.55 -5.46 14.10
CA LEU A 97 8.93 -4.36 13.38
C LEU A 97 9.61 -4.10 12.02
N THR A 98 10.93 -4.33 11.91
CA THR A 98 11.64 -4.34 10.62
C THR A 98 11.07 -5.40 9.70
N THR A 99 10.96 -6.65 10.18
CA THR A 99 10.42 -7.77 9.39
C THR A 99 9.00 -7.47 8.92
N LEU A 100 8.14 -7.00 9.84
CA LEU A 100 6.76 -6.66 9.52
C LEU A 100 6.67 -5.56 8.46
N ALA A 101 7.47 -4.50 8.58
CA ALA A 101 7.47 -3.40 7.61
C ALA A 101 7.97 -3.85 6.23
N LEU A 102 8.97 -4.73 6.17
CA LEU A 102 9.46 -5.32 4.92
C LEU A 102 8.41 -6.23 4.26
N GLU A 103 7.70 -7.05 5.03
CA GLU A 103 6.62 -7.87 4.48
C GLU A 103 5.44 -7.03 3.97
N MET A 104 5.09 -5.95 4.67
CA MET A 104 4.12 -4.98 4.18
C MET A 104 4.60 -4.31 2.89
N TRP A 105 5.89 -3.96 2.82
CA TRP A 105 6.50 -3.40 1.61
C TRP A 105 6.38 -4.37 0.43
N GLU A 106 6.79 -5.63 0.59
CA GLU A 106 6.62 -6.68 -0.43
C GLU A 106 5.17 -6.87 -0.86
N MET A 107 4.23 -6.84 0.10
CA MET A 107 2.80 -6.91 -0.18
C MET A 107 2.35 -5.74 -1.07
N THR A 108 2.76 -4.51 -0.76
CA THR A 108 2.42 -3.35 -1.59
C THR A 108 3.09 -3.40 -2.97
N LYS A 109 4.25 -4.06 -3.10
CA LYS A 109 4.88 -4.28 -4.41
C LYS A 109 4.04 -5.20 -5.29
N ARG A 110 3.43 -6.23 -4.69
CA ARG A 110 2.50 -7.16 -5.36
C ARG A 110 1.13 -6.55 -5.63
N HIS A 111 0.67 -5.64 -4.75
CA HIS A 111 -0.63 -4.97 -4.83
C HIS A 111 -0.49 -3.44 -4.87
N PRO A 112 -0.05 -2.82 -5.99
CA PRO A 112 0.20 -1.37 -6.06
C PRO A 112 -1.03 -0.50 -5.78
N TRP A 113 -2.23 -1.05 -5.93
CA TRP A 113 -3.48 -0.37 -5.61
C TRP A 113 -3.72 -0.19 -4.11
N PHE A 114 -3.04 -0.96 -3.24
CA PHE A 114 -3.29 -0.98 -1.80
C PHE A 114 -3.13 0.42 -1.18
N ALA A 115 -2.01 1.10 -1.45
CA ALA A 115 -1.70 2.40 -0.85
C ALA A 115 -2.68 3.52 -1.27
N ARG A 116 -3.30 3.41 -2.45
CA ARG A 116 -4.34 4.36 -2.89
C ARG A 116 -5.67 4.17 -2.17
N LEU A 117 -5.94 2.96 -1.65
CA LEU A 117 -7.22 2.58 -1.06
C LEU A 117 -7.21 2.53 0.47
N VAL A 118 -6.08 2.18 1.09
CA VAL A 118 -6.00 1.86 2.53
C VAL A 118 -6.40 3.02 3.46
N HIS A 119 -6.16 4.27 3.06
CA HIS A 119 -6.50 5.45 3.88
C HIS A 119 -7.91 6.00 3.66
N GLN A 120 -8.70 5.36 2.78
CA GLN A 120 -10.08 5.78 2.53
C GLN A 120 -11.03 5.32 3.64
N ARG A 121 -10.65 4.32 4.44
CA ARG A 121 -11.47 3.73 5.51
C ARG A 121 -10.65 3.21 6.70
N PRO A 122 -11.26 3.09 7.89
CA PRO A 122 -10.61 2.44 9.03
C PRO A 122 -10.24 0.97 8.72
N PRO A 123 -9.03 0.51 9.05
CA PRO A 123 -8.62 -0.89 8.86
C PRO A 123 -9.28 -1.80 9.90
N ALA A 124 -10.53 -2.18 9.66
CA ALA A 124 -11.34 -2.96 10.61
C ALA A 124 -11.44 -4.46 10.28
N GLY A 125 -10.70 -4.93 9.28
CA GLY A 125 -10.66 -6.35 8.90
C GLY A 125 -9.84 -7.19 9.88
N PRO A 126 -10.09 -8.51 9.97
CA PRO A 126 -9.40 -9.39 10.91
C PRO A 126 -7.88 -9.45 10.73
N HIS A 127 -7.36 -9.42 9.49
CA HIS A 127 -5.91 -9.45 9.25
C HIS A 127 -5.26 -8.11 9.60
N ALA A 128 -5.89 -7.00 9.21
CA ALA A 128 -5.40 -5.68 9.59
C ALA A 128 -5.45 -5.46 11.11
N SER A 129 -6.53 -5.91 11.77
CA SER A 129 -6.68 -5.83 13.23
C SER A 129 -5.62 -6.66 13.97
N ARG A 130 -5.32 -7.89 13.48
CA ARG A 130 -4.25 -8.71 14.04
C ARG A 130 -2.89 -8.02 13.94
N ARG A 131 -2.59 -7.38 12.81
CA ARG A 131 -1.35 -6.59 12.66
C ARG A 131 -1.31 -5.43 13.65
N SER A 132 -2.38 -4.65 13.76
CA SER A 132 -2.44 -3.54 14.71
C SER A 132 -2.26 -4.02 16.16
N GLU A 133 -2.92 -5.12 16.54
CA GLU A 133 -2.77 -5.72 17.87
C GLU A 133 -1.32 -6.13 18.14
N PHE A 134 -0.65 -6.75 17.17
CA PHE A 134 0.76 -7.13 17.29
C PHE A 134 1.65 -5.92 17.57
N VAL A 135 1.58 -4.86 16.74
CA VAL A 135 2.42 -3.67 16.89
C VAL A 135 2.14 -2.94 18.20
N LEU A 136 0.86 -2.81 18.57
CA LEU A 136 0.47 -2.18 19.84
C LEU A 136 0.97 -2.99 21.04
N THR A 137 0.85 -4.32 20.99
CA THR A 137 1.38 -5.23 22.04
C THR A 137 2.90 -5.12 22.15
N THR A 138 3.62 -4.95 21.03
CA THR A 138 5.07 -4.73 21.03
C THR A 138 5.42 -3.48 21.84
N PHE A 139 4.75 -2.35 21.61
CA PHE A 139 5.01 -1.12 22.35
C PHE A 139 4.50 -1.14 23.79
N ASP A 140 3.38 -1.79 24.07
CA ASP A 140 2.85 -1.97 25.44
C ASP A 140 3.86 -2.74 26.32
N ARG A 141 4.47 -3.81 25.78
CA ARG A 141 5.52 -4.57 26.46
C ARG A 141 6.80 -3.77 26.72
N LEU A 142 7.03 -2.73 25.93
CA LEU A 142 8.12 -1.77 26.13
C LEU A 142 7.73 -0.64 27.11
N GLY A 143 6.57 -0.76 27.78
CA GLY A 143 6.09 0.18 28.80
C GLY A 143 5.58 1.51 28.24
N GLN A 144 5.28 1.58 26.95
CA GLN A 144 4.77 2.80 26.32
C GLN A 144 3.29 3.00 26.61
N ASP A 145 2.86 4.26 26.73
CA ASP A 145 1.44 4.57 26.78
C ASP A 145 0.76 4.35 25.42
N LEU A 146 -0.56 4.08 25.44
CA LEU A 146 -1.34 3.80 24.23
C LEU A 146 -1.30 4.95 23.21
N PRO A 147 -1.37 6.24 23.58
CA PRO A 147 -1.19 7.34 22.63
C PRO A 147 0.14 7.29 21.87
N SER A 148 1.25 7.03 22.57
CA SER A 148 2.58 6.92 21.99
C SER A 148 2.71 5.68 21.11
N ALA A 149 2.25 4.50 21.59
CA ALA A 149 2.21 3.26 20.82
C ALA A 149 1.44 3.43 19.51
N LEU A 150 0.28 4.09 19.56
CA LEU A 150 -0.52 4.40 18.38
C LEU A 150 0.19 5.39 17.44
N GLY A 151 0.90 6.38 18.00
CA GLY A 151 1.73 7.30 17.24
C GLY A 151 2.85 6.59 16.47
N TYR A 152 3.58 5.70 17.12
CA TYR A 152 4.63 4.89 16.49
C TYR A 152 4.09 3.92 15.45
N THR A 153 2.95 3.29 15.73
CA THR A 153 2.25 2.43 14.76
C THR A 153 1.94 3.21 13.47
N ARG A 154 1.34 4.39 13.60
CA ARG A 154 1.04 5.25 12.45
C ARG A 154 2.28 5.76 11.73
N LEU A 155 3.37 6.00 12.45
CA LEU A 155 4.63 6.45 11.85
C LEU A 155 5.19 5.36 10.92
N ILE A 156 5.24 4.11 11.40
CA ILE A 156 5.71 2.97 10.62
C ILE A 156 4.76 2.70 9.44
N GLU A 157 3.46 2.57 9.67
CA GLU A 157 2.48 2.31 8.60
C GLU A 157 2.42 3.45 7.58
N GLY A 158 2.55 4.69 8.03
CA GLY A 158 2.61 5.88 7.19
C GLY A 158 3.85 5.90 6.29
N TYR A 159 5.00 5.48 6.82
CA TYR A 159 6.21 5.32 6.01
C TYR A 159 6.02 4.27 4.91
N VAL A 160 5.54 3.08 5.27
CA VAL A 160 5.32 1.99 4.29
C VAL A 160 4.32 2.41 3.22
N THR A 161 3.16 2.92 3.62
CA THR A 161 2.11 3.31 2.67
C THR A 161 2.48 4.54 1.85
N GLY A 162 3.26 5.47 2.39
CA GLY A 162 3.78 6.62 1.66
C GLY A 162 4.77 6.22 0.56
N GLN A 163 5.74 5.39 0.89
CA GLN A 163 6.69 4.84 -0.10
C GLN A 163 5.96 4.01 -1.16
N ALA A 164 4.98 3.20 -0.75
CA ALA A 164 4.17 2.39 -1.66
C ALA A 164 3.33 3.25 -2.62
N LEU A 165 2.72 4.33 -2.12
CA LEU A 165 1.96 5.26 -2.95
C LEU A 165 2.85 5.97 -3.95
N GLN A 166 3.99 6.49 -3.50
CA GLN A 166 4.97 7.13 -4.38
C GLN A 166 5.37 6.19 -5.51
N ARG A 167 5.78 4.97 -5.18
CA ARG A 167 6.15 3.94 -6.16
C ARG A 167 5.02 3.62 -7.14
N ALA A 168 3.79 3.45 -6.64
CA ALA A 168 2.64 3.14 -7.48
C ALA A 168 2.32 4.26 -8.48
N GLU A 169 2.35 5.52 -8.03
CA GLU A 169 2.10 6.69 -8.88
C GLU A 169 3.25 6.96 -9.86
N GLU A 170 4.50 6.76 -9.44
CA GLU A 170 5.66 6.82 -10.34
C GLU A 170 5.51 5.77 -11.45
N ARG A 171 5.27 4.51 -11.10
CA ARG A 171 5.04 3.45 -12.11
C ARG A 171 3.86 3.77 -13.05
N ALA A 172 2.76 4.31 -12.51
CA ALA A 172 1.59 4.67 -13.32
C ALA A 172 1.89 5.84 -14.29
N MET A 173 2.63 6.85 -13.84
CA MET A 173 3.10 7.95 -14.68
C MET A 173 3.94 7.42 -15.86
N TRP A 174 4.87 6.51 -15.57
CA TRP A 174 5.77 5.93 -16.57
C TRP A 174 5.02 5.14 -17.64
N GLN A 175 4.06 4.31 -17.21
CA GLN A 175 3.21 3.56 -18.12
C GLN A 175 2.31 4.46 -18.99
N ARG A 176 1.78 5.55 -18.42
CA ARG A 176 0.90 6.48 -19.15
C ARG A 176 1.64 7.22 -20.26
N ASP A 177 2.86 7.62 -19.97
CA ASP A 177 3.65 8.51 -20.82
C ASP A 177 4.64 7.72 -21.71
N ASP A 178 4.51 6.39 -21.77
CA ASP A 178 5.31 5.43 -22.56
C ASP A 178 6.83 5.48 -22.26
N PHE A 179 7.19 5.82 -21.03
CA PHE A 179 8.56 5.78 -20.53
C PHE A 179 8.91 4.34 -20.17
N GLY A 180 9.27 3.54 -21.19
CA GLY A 180 9.54 2.11 -21.06
C GLY A 180 11.02 1.75 -20.95
N SER A 181 11.91 2.68 -21.34
CA SER A 181 13.37 2.47 -21.28
C SER A 181 14.07 3.49 -20.36
N PRO A 182 15.24 3.13 -19.79
CA PRO A 182 16.09 4.09 -19.07
C PRO A 182 16.44 5.34 -19.90
N ASP A 183 16.55 5.20 -21.22
CA ASP A 183 16.83 6.31 -22.14
C ASP A 183 15.65 7.30 -22.22
N ASP A 184 14.41 6.80 -22.24
CA ASP A 184 13.21 7.65 -22.28
C ASP A 184 13.02 8.41 -20.96
N ALA A 185 13.35 7.77 -19.83
CA ALA A 185 13.34 8.39 -18.51
C ALA A 185 14.40 9.49 -18.37
N GLN A 186 15.61 9.23 -18.86
CA GLN A 186 16.67 10.23 -18.89
C GLN A 186 16.28 11.42 -19.76
N GLN A 187 15.68 11.17 -20.93
CA GLN A 187 15.21 12.23 -21.82
C GLN A 187 14.06 13.05 -21.19
N LEU A 188 13.10 12.40 -20.51
CA LEU A 188 12.05 13.09 -19.77
C LEU A 188 12.64 13.96 -18.67
N ALA A 189 13.53 13.40 -17.86
CA ALA A 189 14.07 14.08 -16.71
C ALA A 189 15.01 15.22 -17.12
N GLN A 190 15.73 15.09 -18.25
CA GLN A 190 16.38 16.22 -18.94
C GLN A 190 15.37 17.26 -19.44
N SER A 191 14.19 16.86 -19.94
CA SER A 191 13.19 17.82 -20.43
C SER A 191 12.50 18.60 -19.31
N TRP A 192 12.31 17.99 -18.13
CA TRP A 192 11.65 18.61 -16.97
C TRP A 192 12.62 19.42 -16.11
N PHE A 193 13.88 18.96 -16.01
CA PHE A 193 14.87 19.55 -15.11
C PHE A 193 16.10 20.11 -15.82
N GLY A 194 16.20 20.01 -17.16
CA GLY A 194 17.40 20.40 -17.91
C GLY A 194 17.78 21.86 -17.76
N ASP A 195 16.82 22.76 -17.55
CA ASP A 195 17.11 24.16 -17.28
C ASP A 195 17.69 24.36 -15.87
N VAL A 196 17.23 23.60 -14.87
CA VAL A 196 17.78 23.62 -13.50
C VAL A 196 19.17 22.99 -13.45
N VAL A 197 19.45 21.99 -14.29
CA VAL A 197 20.78 21.41 -14.43
C VAL A 197 21.73 22.38 -15.13
N ARG A 198 21.26 23.06 -16.19
CA ARG A 198 22.08 23.96 -17.00
C ARG A 198 22.38 25.28 -16.29
N ASP A 199 21.40 25.82 -15.56
CA ASP A 199 21.53 27.04 -14.76
C ASP A 199 20.77 26.88 -13.44
N PRO A 200 21.40 26.29 -12.41
CA PRO A 200 20.73 26.03 -11.15
C PRO A 200 20.34 27.30 -10.39
N GLY A 201 20.88 28.47 -10.77
CA GLY A 201 20.55 29.76 -10.16
C GLY A 201 20.51 29.71 -8.62
N PRO A 202 19.34 29.95 -7.99
CA PRO A 202 19.18 29.94 -6.53
C PRO A 202 19.11 28.52 -5.91
N TYR A 203 19.17 27.44 -6.69
CA TYR A 203 19.01 26.05 -6.24
C TYR A 203 20.27 25.18 -6.45
N PRO A 204 21.45 25.59 -5.96
CA PRO A 204 22.72 24.92 -6.25
C PRO A 204 22.77 23.46 -5.75
N LEU A 205 22.14 23.16 -4.62
CA LEU A 205 22.07 21.78 -4.12
C LEU A 205 21.12 20.91 -4.93
N LEU A 206 20.00 21.46 -5.41
CA LEU A 206 19.07 20.74 -6.26
C LEU A 206 19.72 20.41 -7.62
N GLY A 207 20.46 21.36 -8.20
CA GLY A 207 21.25 21.12 -9.41
C GLY A 207 22.21 19.93 -9.24
N ARG A 208 22.94 19.88 -8.12
CA ARG A 208 23.84 18.76 -7.80
C ARG A 208 23.12 17.43 -7.57
N VAL A 209 21.95 17.44 -6.93
CA VAL A 209 21.13 16.22 -6.78
C VAL A 209 20.68 15.74 -8.16
N LEU A 210 20.23 16.65 -9.02
CA LEU A 210 19.83 16.32 -10.39
C LEU A 210 21.01 15.79 -11.22
N GLU A 211 22.24 16.27 -11.04
CA GLU A 211 23.42 15.70 -11.69
C GLU A 211 23.63 14.22 -11.33
N VAL A 212 23.41 13.84 -10.07
CA VAL A 212 23.50 12.44 -9.62
C VAL A 212 22.32 11.62 -10.14
N VAL A 213 21.12 12.19 -10.04
CA VAL A 213 19.85 11.53 -10.38
C VAL A 213 19.71 11.32 -11.89
N LEU A 214 20.26 12.20 -12.73
CA LEU A 214 20.19 12.17 -14.20
C LEU A 214 21.45 11.60 -14.87
N ALA A 215 22.44 11.15 -14.08
CA ALA A 215 23.65 10.54 -14.61
C ALA A 215 23.31 9.35 -15.53
N ALA A 216 24.12 9.10 -16.55
CA ALA A 216 23.85 8.02 -17.51
C ALA A 216 23.94 6.61 -16.89
N ASP A 217 24.65 6.47 -15.78
CA ASP A 217 24.72 5.27 -14.93
C ASP A 217 23.77 5.35 -13.73
N SER A 218 22.95 6.42 -13.66
CA SER A 218 21.93 6.54 -12.62
C SER A 218 20.88 5.47 -12.85
N THR A 219 20.65 4.72 -11.79
CA THR A 219 19.55 3.79 -11.72
C THR A 219 18.25 4.49 -11.31
N TRP A 220 18.27 5.80 -11.09
CA TRP A 220 17.06 6.55 -10.73
C TRP A 220 16.11 6.75 -11.93
N PRO A 221 14.79 6.56 -11.74
CA PRO A 221 14.12 5.84 -10.64
C PRO A 221 13.87 4.36 -10.96
N ALA A 222 14.20 3.87 -12.16
CA ALA A 222 13.81 2.54 -12.62
C ALA A 222 14.55 1.36 -11.95
N GLU A 223 15.72 1.61 -11.37
CA GLU A 223 16.65 0.61 -10.83
C GLU A 223 17.37 1.06 -9.53
N SER A 224 17.07 2.25 -8.96
CA SER A 224 17.51 2.56 -7.60
C SER A 224 17.04 1.39 -6.77
N PRO A 225 17.88 0.71 -5.96
CA PRO A 225 17.40 -0.43 -5.21
C PRO A 225 16.31 0.11 -4.27
N GLU A 226 15.04 0.01 -4.70
CA GLU A 226 13.89 0.63 -4.04
C GLU A 226 13.87 0.15 -2.58
N ASP A 227 14.31 -1.09 -2.39
CA ASP A 227 14.53 -1.77 -1.13
C ASP A 227 15.61 -1.10 -0.28
N ALA A 228 16.73 -0.63 -0.85
CA ALA A 228 17.78 0.07 -0.07
C ALA A 228 17.33 1.45 0.41
N GLN A 229 16.58 2.20 -0.40
CA GLN A 229 16.02 3.49 0.03
C GLN A 229 14.92 3.30 1.08
N PHE A 230 14.08 2.27 0.90
CA PHE A 230 13.07 1.87 1.88
C PHE A 230 13.71 1.45 3.21
N GLU A 231 14.72 0.58 3.18
CA GLU A 231 15.43 0.11 4.36
C GLU A 231 16.13 1.26 5.09
N LEU A 232 16.80 2.17 4.37
CA LEU A 232 17.45 3.34 4.98
C LEU A 232 16.45 4.20 5.76
N GLY A 233 15.30 4.51 5.17
CA GLY A 233 14.29 5.33 5.83
C GLY A 233 13.62 4.60 6.99
N LEU A 234 13.38 3.30 6.86
CA LEU A 234 12.87 2.46 7.94
C LEU A 234 13.85 2.41 9.11
N ASP A 235 15.15 2.23 8.86
CA ASP A 235 16.18 2.21 9.89
C ASP A 235 16.24 3.54 10.66
N CYS A 236 16.23 4.66 9.92
CA CYS A 236 16.19 6.00 10.52
C CYS A 236 14.95 6.20 11.39
N LEU A 237 13.80 5.71 10.94
CA LEU A 237 12.54 5.79 11.68
C LEU A 237 12.59 4.96 12.96
N LEU A 238 13.06 3.71 12.88
CA LEU A 238 13.19 2.82 14.03
C LEU A 238 14.27 3.31 15.02
N ASP A 239 15.34 3.94 14.55
CA ASP A 239 16.34 4.62 15.39
C ASP A 239 15.71 5.78 16.16
N GLY A 240 14.90 6.59 15.46
CA GLY A 240 14.14 7.67 16.06
C GLY A 240 13.17 7.18 17.14
N ILE A 241 12.47 6.06 16.90
CA ILE A 241 11.61 5.41 17.91
C ILE A 241 12.47 4.91 19.07
N ALA A 242 13.55 4.17 18.81
CA ALA A 242 14.42 3.61 19.84
C ALA A 242 14.96 4.68 20.80
N ALA A 243 15.33 5.86 20.28
CA ALA A 243 15.78 6.99 21.08
C ALA A 243 14.69 7.59 21.98
N ARG A 244 13.40 7.31 21.71
CA ARG A 244 12.25 7.77 22.50
C ARG A 244 11.74 6.73 23.50
N LEU A 245 12.18 5.48 23.37
CA LEU A 245 11.89 4.40 24.32
C LEU A 245 12.80 4.44 25.57
N GLN A 246 13.87 5.25 25.54
CA GLN A 246 14.80 5.49 26.65
C GLN A 246 14.25 6.51 27.65
#